data_AF-A0A7M7STD2-F1
#
_entry.id   AF-A0A7M7STD2-F1
#
_cell.length_a   1.000
_cell.length_b   1.000
_cell.length_c   1.000
_cell.angle_alpha   90.00
_cell.angle_beta   90.00
_cell.angle_gamma   90.00
#
_symmetry.space_group_name_H-M   'P 1'
#
loop_
_entity.id
_entity.type
_entity.pdbx_description
1 polymer ?
#
loop_
_entity_poly.entity_id
_entity_poly.type
_entity_poly.pdbx_seq_one_letter_code
_entity_poly.pdbx_strand_id
1 'polypeptide(L)'
;MRVLKENGDTDYGRKFKLKNIVSAEEFRKRHSLTTYEDYKPYVERVMAGEQGVMTQVIPNAFVQTSGTTGPSKYFPQRDHRYLLTSIMDVLYTHLHELCPRLGMLQKKLFHYVQPVMSRAKNGGSIRSAMSLYEDGFMASCYTTPPSGFRIQSFNEANYIHLLFALLDPNTGVFCGTFIGGIDTLMKKLEQCWEDIVDDIEHGTITEKVKFDDADIRSSLEQALGGGHPERAGELRRQFEKGFNGIMKRVWPNLEVLAAVDNTGIWPDVKAKYAEGRQIRLIS
;
A
#
# COMPACT_ATOMS: atom_id res chain seq x y z
N MET A 1 -11.81 23.38 19.41
CA MET A 1 -13.13 23.50 20.06
C MET A 1 -14.27 22.81 19.31
N ARG A 2 -14.33 22.89 17.97
CA ARG A 2 -15.36 22.23 17.14
C ARG A 2 -15.61 20.75 17.49
N VAL A 3 -14.55 19.93 17.48
CA VAL A 3 -14.64 18.48 17.78
C VAL A 3 -15.26 18.19 19.16
N LEU A 4 -14.92 18.98 20.19
CA LEU A 4 -15.46 18.79 21.54
C LEU A 4 -16.96 19.12 21.62
N LYS A 5 -17.37 20.18 20.92
CA LYS A 5 -18.78 20.60 20.86
C LYS A 5 -19.63 19.58 20.10
N GLU A 6 -19.18 19.19 18.91
CA GLU A 6 -19.86 18.21 18.06
C GLU A 6 -20.05 16.88 18.80
N ASN A 7 -19.00 16.38 19.48
CA ASN A 7 -19.06 15.08 20.14
C ASN A 7 -19.49 15.15 21.61
N GLY A 8 -20.00 16.28 22.07
CA GLY A 8 -20.32 16.49 23.48
C GLY A 8 -21.51 15.67 23.99
N ASP A 9 -22.44 15.28 23.10
CA ASP A 9 -23.62 14.46 23.43
C ASP A 9 -23.38 12.95 23.27
N THR A 10 -22.15 12.53 22.96
CA THR A 10 -21.85 11.09 22.93
C THR A 10 -21.66 10.56 24.35
N ASP A 11 -21.69 9.25 24.53
CA ASP A 11 -21.41 8.65 25.84
C ASP A 11 -20.03 9.05 26.36
N TYR A 12 -19.04 9.05 25.48
CA TYR A 12 -17.71 9.57 25.79
C TYR A 12 -17.76 11.07 26.12
N GLY A 13 -18.47 11.87 25.32
CA GLY A 13 -18.66 13.29 25.51
C GLY A 13 -19.28 13.65 26.87
N ARG A 14 -20.32 12.91 27.26
CA ARG A 14 -21.01 13.06 28.55
C ARG A 14 -20.11 12.66 29.71
N LYS A 15 -19.41 11.52 29.62
CA LYS A 15 -18.48 11.05 30.66
C LYS A 15 -17.42 12.10 31.01
N PHE A 16 -16.83 12.74 29.99
CA PHE A 16 -15.78 13.74 30.17
C PHE A 16 -16.28 15.19 30.15
N LYS A 17 -17.61 15.39 30.13
CA LYS A 17 -18.27 16.72 30.08
C LYS A 17 -17.68 17.64 29.01
N LEU A 18 -17.43 17.10 27.81
CA LEU A 18 -16.68 17.79 26.75
C LEU A 18 -17.33 19.10 26.29
N LYS A 19 -18.66 19.23 26.39
CA LYS A 19 -19.39 20.47 26.11
C LYS A 19 -18.98 21.65 27.00
N ASN A 20 -18.58 21.35 28.23
CA ASN A 20 -18.25 22.35 29.24
C ASN A 20 -16.80 22.83 29.14
N ILE A 21 -16.04 22.30 28.19
CA ILE A 21 -14.66 22.69 27.94
C ILE A 21 -14.67 23.78 26.89
N VAL A 22 -14.12 24.94 27.20
CA VAL A 22 -14.11 26.12 26.32
C VAL A 22 -12.73 26.48 25.78
N SER A 23 -11.67 25.89 26.32
CA SER A 23 -10.29 26.13 25.89
C SER A 23 -9.43 24.86 25.83
N ALA A 24 -8.32 24.93 25.08
CA ALA A 24 -7.35 23.84 25.02
C ALA A 24 -6.63 23.60 26.37
N GLU A 25 -6.41 24.67 27.15
CA GLU A 25 -5.81 24.55 28.49
C GLU A 25 -6.72 23.78 29.45
N GLU A 26 -8.01 24.12 29.45
CA GLU A 26 -9.01 23.42 30.26
C GLU A 26 -9.16 21.96 29.83
N PHE A 27 -9.11 21.67 28.51
CA PHE A 27 -9.10 20.30 28.00
C PHE A 27 -7.94 19.49 28.60
N ARG A 28 -6.71 20.04 28.55
CA ARG A 28 -5.51 19.37 29.10
C ARG A 28 -5.59 19.15 30.61
N LYS A 29 -6.24 20.07 31.36
CA LYS A 29 -6.44 19.93 32.81
C LYS A 29 -7.49 18.86 33.15
N ARG A 30 -8.52 18.70 32.33
CA ARG A 30 -9.67 17.83 32.62
C ARG A 30 -9.59 16.45 31.97
N HIS A 31 -8.80 16.30 30.92
CA HIS A 31 -8.67 15.06 30.17
C HIS A 31 -7.23 14.58 30.22
N SER A 32 -7.01 13.46 30.91
CA SER A 32 -5.70 12.81 30.98
C SER A 32 -5.27 12.28 29.61
N LEU A 33 -3.98 11.99 29.47
CA LEU A 33 -3.48 11.19 28.36
C LEU A 33 -4.08 9.77 28.46
N THR A 34 -4.44 9.21 27.32
CA THR A 34 -5.13 7.94 27.18
C THR A 34 -4.45 7.06 26.13
N THR A 35 -4.70 5.77 26.20
CA THR A 35 -4.22 4.73 25.29
C THR A 35 -5.38 4.09 24.55
N TYR A 36 -5.10 3.19 23.60
CA TYR A 36 -6.16 2.47 22.89
C TYR A 36 -7.08 1.67 23.83
N GLU A 37 -6.55 1.13 24.93
CA GLU A 37 -7.33 0.33 25.87
C GLU A 37 -8.45 1.13 26.55
N ASP A 38 -8.25 2.44 26.75
CA ASP A 38 -9.29 3.34 27.27
C ASP A 38 -10.47 3.52 26.30
N TYR A 39 -10.21 3.33 25.00
CA TYR A 39 -11.19 3.49 23.93
C TYR A 39 -11.77 2.16 23.45
N LYS A 40 -11.08 1.05 23.68
CA LYS A 40 -11.47 -0.28 23.19
C LYS A 40 -12.93 -0.65 23.49
N PRO A 41 -13.48 -0.44 24.72
CA PRO A 41 -14.89 -0.74 24.98
C PRO A 41 -15.86 0.09 24.13
N TYR A 42 -15.49 1.33 23.83
CA TYR A 42 -16.30 2.20 22.99
C TYR A 42 -16.21 1.79 21.51
N VAL A 43 -15.02 1.41 21.04
CA VAL A 43 -14.82 0.91 19.67
C VAL A 43 -15.61 -0.36 19.43
N GLU A 44 -15.59 -1.30 20.38
CA GLU A 44 -16.36 -2.56 20.29
C GLU A 44 -17.87 -2.31 20.19
N ARG A 45 -18.40 -1.35 20.96
CA ARG A 45 -19.80 -0.92 20.88
C ARG A 45 -20.15 -0.32 19.53
N VAL A 46 -19.28 0.55 18.99
CA VAL A 46 -19.46 1.12 17.64
C VAL A 46 -19.44 0.03 16.57
N MET A 47 -18.51 -0.93 16.66
CA MET A 47 -18.43 -2.07 15.75
C MET A 47 -19.64 -3.00 15.86
N ALA A 48 -20.30 -3.05 17.03
CA ALA A 48 -21.57 -3.74 17.25
C ALA A 48 -22.79 -2.98 16.70
N GLY A 49 -22.62 -1.73 16.27
CA GLY A 49 -23.66 -0.91 15.63
C GLY A 49 -24.25 0.17 16.54
N GLU A 50 -23.71 0.32 17.75
CA GLU A 50 -24.18 1.35 18.67
C GLU A 50 -23.70 2.74 18.22
N GLN A 51 -24.64 3.69 18.18
CA GLN A 51 -24.41 5.06 17.73
C GLN A 51 -24.29 6.02 18.92
N GLY A 52 -23.70 7.19 18.70
CA GLY A 52 -23.54 8.19 19.76
C GLY A 52 -22.60 7.74 20.89
N VAL A 53 -21.73 6.76 20.65
CA VAL A 53 -20.81 6.21 21.66
C VAL A 53 -19.57 7.09 21.82
N MET A 54 -18.82 7.29 20.73
CA MET A 54 -17.58 8.10 20.72
C MET A 54 -17.74 9.39 19.93
N THR A 55 -18.36 9.28 18.75
CA THR A 55 -18.54 10.35 17.78
C THR A 55 -20.00 10.44 17.35
N GLN A 56 -20.45 11.64 16.98
CA GLN A 56 -21.75 11.85 16.33
C GLN A 56 -21.77 11.29 14.90
N VAL A 57 -20.60 11.22 14.25
CA VAL A 57 -20.48 10.68 12.91
C VAL A 57 -20.54 9.17 12.97
N ILE A 58 -21.53 8.57 12.32
CA ILE A 58 -21.67 7.11 12.22
C ILE A 58 -20.53 6.57 11.33
N PRO A 59 -19.60 5.78 11.88
CA PRO A 59 -18.52 5.20 11.10
C PRO A 59 -19.05 4.06 10.22
N ASN A 60 -18.68 4.04 8.94
CA ASN A 60 -19.04 2.96 7.99
C ASN A 60 -17.85 2.03 7.67
N ALA A 61 -16.67 2.36 8.18
CA ALA A 61 -15.44 1.62 7.99
C ALA A 61 -14.54 1.68 9.23
N PHE A 62 -13.67 0.71 9.35
CA PHE A 62 -12.71 0.57 10.44
C PHE A 62 -11.34 0.28 9.86
N VAL A 63 -10.38 1.14 10.20
CA VAL A 63 -8.97 0.89 9.88
C VAL A 63 -8.42 -0.07 10.93
N GLN A 64 -7.94 -1.22 10.49
CA GLN A 64 -7.21 -2.17 11.32
C GLN A 64 -5.72 -1.86 11.21
N THR A 65 -5.06 -1.66 12.35
CA THR A 65 -3.59 -1.62 12.38
C THR A 65 -3.05 -3.03 12.48
N SER A 66 -2.03 -3.36 11.69
CA SER A 66 -1.26 -4.60 11.83
C SER A 66 -0.60 -4.63 13.21
N GLY A 67 -1.24 -5.28 14.17
CA GLY A 67 -0.66 -5.50 15.48
C GLY A 67 0.50 -6.48 15.34
N THR A 68 1.75 -5.99 15.35
CA THR A 68 2.94 -6.85 15.29
C THR A 68 3.21 -7.57 16.62
N THR A 69 2.54 -7.18 17.71
CA THR A 69 2.81 -7.69 19.07
C THR A 69 1.55 -7.86 19.94
N GLY A 70 0.33 -7.78 19.38
CA GLY A 70 -0.90 -7.91 20.18
C GLY A 70 -2.20 -7.92 19.38
N PRO A 71 -3.36 -7.95 20.06
CA PRO A 71 -4.67 -7.93 19.41
C PRO A 71 -4.81 -6.73 18.46
N SER A 72 -5.47 -6.94 17.34
CA SER A 72 -5.70 -5.89 16.34
C SER A 72 -6.47 -4.71 16.94
N LYS A 73 -6.01 -3.50 16.62
CA LYS A 73 -6.68 -2.25 17.00
C LYS A 73 -7.51 -1.74 15.82
N TYR A 74 -8.70 -1.24 16.12
CA TYR A 74 -9.66 -0.77 15.13
C TYR A 74 -9.95 0.71 15.34
N PHE A 75 -9.81 1.49 14.28
CA PHE A 75 -10.03 2.93 14.30
C PHE A 75 -11.24 3.26 13.43
N PRO A 76 -12.37 3.71 14.02
CA PRO A 76 -13.56 4.05 13.26
C PRO A 76 -13.29 5.23 12.32
N GLN A 77 -13.74 5.12 11.07
CA GLN A 77 -13.61 6.14 10.03
C GLN A 77 -14.97 6.39 9.36
N ARG A 78 -15.18 7.63 8.89
CA ARG A 78 -16.37 8.00 8.12
C ARG A 78 -16.30 7.50 6.67
N ASP A 79 -15.12 7.57 6.08
CA ASP A 79 -14.84 7.04 4.76
C ASP A 79 -13.40 6.55 4.80
N HIS A 80 -13.19 5.29 4.45
CA HIS A 80 -11.85 4.71 4.41
C HIS A 80 -10.96 5.46 3.40
N ARG A 81 -11.55 5.97 2.30
CA ARG A 81 -10.82 6.61 1.18
C ARG A 81 -10.01 7.79 1.65
N TYR A 82 -10.58 8.57 2.55
CA TYR A 82 -9.99 9.81 3.02
C TYR A 82 -8.56 9.63 3.55
N LEU A 83 -8.30 8.56 4.31
CA LEU A 83 -6.97 8.34 4.87
C LEU A 83 -5.95 7.99 3.79
N LEU A 84 -6.28 7.02 2.91
CA LEU A 84 -5.40 6.62 1.82
C LEU A 84 -5.14 7.78 0.86
N THR A 85 -6.18 8.49 0.42
CA THR A 85 -6.03 9.62 -0.51
C THR A 85 -5.19 10.71 0.11
N SER A 86 -5.40 11.05 1.39
CA SER A 86 -4.59 12.08 2.06
C SER A 86 -3.12 11.68 2.19
N ILE A 87 -2.83 10.42 2.52
CA ILE A 87 -1.45 9.91 2.58
C ILE A 87 -0.79 9.98 1.20
N MET A 88 -1.52 9.55 0.16
CA MET A 88 -1.01 9.49 -1.21
C MET A 88 -0.83 10.89 -1.80
N ASP A 89 -1.73 11.83 -1.54
CA ASP A 89 -1.63 13.22 -1.99
C ASP A 89 -0.36 13.88 -1.41
N VAL A 90 -0.11 13.71 -0.11
CA VAL A 90 1.10 14.23 0.53
C VAL A 90 2.35 13.56 -0.03
N LEU A 91 2.35 12.23 -0.15
CA LEU A 91 3.47 11.47 -0.69
C LEU A 91 3.79 11.91 -2.13
N TYR A 92 2.79 12.00 -3.00
CA TYR A 92 2.99 12.38 -4.41
C TYR A 92 3.39 13.83 -4.58
N THR A 93 2.83 14.74 -3.80
CA THR A 93 3.27 16.15 -3.79
C THR A 93 4.74 16.24 -3.41
N HIS A 94 5.13 15.55 -2.32
CA HIS A 94 6.52 15.55 -1.86
C HIS A 94 7.47 14.87 -2.86
N LEU A 95 7.04 13.78 -3.51
CA LEU A 95 7.79 13.10 -4.57
C LEU A 95 8.06 14.04 -5.75
N HIS A 96 7.06 14.81 -6.19
CA HIS A 96 7.21 15.77 -7.28
C HIS A 96 8.12 16.94 -6.92
N GLU A 97 8.07 17.42 -5.67
CA GLU A 97 8.97 18.48 -5.19
C GLU A 97 10.42 18.00 -5.13
N LEU A 98 10.66 16.78 -4.63
CA LEU A 98 12.02 16.23 -4.47
C LEU A 98 12.62 15.73 -5.78
N CYS A 99 11.77 15.26 -6.70
CA CYS A 99 12.19 14.70 -7.98
C CYS A 99 11.39 15.32 -9.14
N PRO A 100 11.68 16.58 -9.52
CA PRO A 100 10.94 17.28 -10.59
C PRO A 100 11.03 16.61 -11.96
N ARG A 101 12.01 15.71 -12.15
CA ARG A 101 12.17 14.91 -13.38
C ARG A 101 11.21 13.73 -13.46
N LEU A 102 10.56 13.36 -12.35
CA LEU A 102 9.54 12.32 -12.34
C LEU A 102 8.32 12.80 -13.15
N GLY A 103 8.06 12.13 -14.27
CA GLY A 103 6.94 12.49 -15.13
C GLY A 103 5.61 12.26 -14.41
N MET A 104 4.64 13.17 -14.58
CA MET A 104 3.31 13.02 -13.97
C MET A 104 2.61 11.70 -14.37
N LEU A 105 2.79 11.28 -15.62
CA LEU A 105 2.22 10.04 -16.16
C LEU A 105 3.15 8.83 -15.98
N GLN A 106 4.32 9.03 -15.39
CA GLN A 106 5.27 7.95 -15.17
C GLN A 106 4.69 6.96 -14.16
N LYS A 107 4.55 5.72 -14.61
CA LYS A 107 4.01 4.63 -13.81
C LYS A 107 4.97 4.27 -12.69
N LYS A 108 4.39 3.72 -11.65
CA LYS A 108 5.09 3.36 -10.41
C LYS A 108 4.83 1.88 -10.13
N LEU A 109 5.84 1.19 -9.61
CA LEU A 109 5.62 -0.12 -9.02
C LEU A 109 5.02 0.10 -7.63
N PHE A 110 3.96 -0.63 -7.28
CA PHE A 110 3.47 -0.65 -5.91
C PHE A 110 3.48 -2.08 -5.38
N HIS A 111 4.38 -2.35 -4.43
CA HIS A 111 4.43 -3.63 -3.72
C HIS A 111 3.22 -3.70 -2.78
N TYR A 112 2.19 -4.42 -3.25
CA TYR A 112 0.92 -4.57 -2.58
C TYR A 112 0.53 -6.04 -2.52
N VAL A 113 -0.14 -6.43 -1.45
CA VAL A 113 -0.79 -7.74 -1.34
C VAL A 113 -2.17 -7.46 -0.79
N GLN A 114 -3.20 -7.94 -1.47
CA GLN A 114 -4.57 -7.69 -1.06
C GLN A 114 -4.78 -8.28 0.32
N PRO A 115 -5.09 -7.45 1.35
CA PRO A 115 -5.38 -7.99 2.66
C PRO A 115 -6.73 -8.71 2.64
N VAL A 116 -6.84 -9.72 3.50
CA VAL A 116 -8.12 -10.37 3.77
C VAL A 116 -9.09 -9.33 4.32
N MET A 117 -10.16 -9.12 3.58
CA MET A 117 -11.20 -8.20 4.00
C MET A 117 -12.12 -8.85 5.03
N SER A 118 -12.43 -8.11 6.10
CA SER A 118 -13.42 -8.55 7.09
C SER A 118 -14.47 -7.47 7.35
N ARG A 119 -15.52 -7.83 8.08
CA ARG A 119 -16.63 -6.92 8.42
C ARG A 119 -16.85 -6.91 9.92
N ALA A 120 -17.17 -5.72 10.43
CA ALA A 120 -17.68 -5.56 11.79
C ALA A 120 -19.12 -6.10 11.87
N LYS A 121 -19.63 -6.30 13.09
CA LYS A 121 -21.00 -6.80 13.33
C LYS A 121 -22.07 -5.88 12.76
N ASN A 122 -21.80 -4.58 12.70
CA ASN A 122 -22.67 -3.59 12.08
C ASN A 122 -22.60 -3.58 10.53
N GLY A 123 -21.86 -4.51 9.91
CA GLY A 123 -21.66 -4.60 8.46
C GLY A 123 -20.58 -3.70 7.88
N GLY A 124 -20.01 -2.77 8.68
CA GLY A 124 -18.94 -1.87 8.28
C GLY A 124 -17.66 -2.61 7.88
N SER A 125 -16.96 -2.12 6.86
CA SER A 125 -15.75 -2.78 6.35
C SER A 125 -14.57 -2.60 7.30
N ILE A 126 -13.78 -3.65 7.49
CA ILE A 126 -12.51 -3.62 8.22
C ILE A 126 -11.38 -3.81 7.21
N ARG A 127 -10.49 -2.82 7.11
CA ARG A 127 -9.40 -2.79 6.10
C ARG A 127 -8.11 -2.19 6.68
N SER A 128 -6.98 -2.50 6.06
CA SER A 128 -5.70 -1.82 6.37
C SER A 128 -5.74 -0.38 5.87
N ALA A 129 -5.03 0.54 6.51
CA ALA A 129 -4.91 1.93 6.05
C ALA A 129 -4.41 2.05 4.61
N MET A 130 -3.66 1.06 4.13
CA MET A 130 -3.06 1.03 2.79
C MET A 130 -3.89 0.26 1.76
N SER A 131 -5.08 -0.24 2.11
CA SER A 131 -5.92 -1.02 1.20
C SER A 131 -6.41 -0.19 0.01
N LEU A 132 -6.21 -0.70 -1.21
CA LEU A 132 -6.70 -0.07 -2.42
C LEU A 132 -8.22 -0.23 -2.60
N TYR A 133 -8.79 0.65 -3.42
CA TYR A 133 -10.21 0.65 -3.79
C TYR A 133 -10.44 0.00 -5.14
N GLU A 134 -11.62 -0.58 -5.29
CA GLU A 134 -12.06 -1.30 -6.50
C GLU A 134 -12.43 -0.36 -7.66
N ASP A 135 -12.50 0.97 -7.43
CA ASP A 135 -12.80 1.95 -8.48
C ASP A 135 -11.69 2.11 -9.53
N GLY A 136 -10.53 1.48 -9.31
CA GLY A 136 -9.43 1.39 -10.26
C GLY A 136 -8.65 2.69 -10.47
N PHE A 137 -9.08 3.82 -9.90
CA PHE A 137 -8.41 5.11 -10.09
C PHE A 137 -6.97 5.06 -9.59
N MET A 138 -6.77 4.56 -8.38
CA MET A 138 -5.43 4.40 -7.80
C MET A 138 -4.60 3.36 -8.56
N ALA A 139 -5.21 2.25 -8.99
CA ALA A 139 -4.52 1.22 -9.77
C ALA A 139 -3.97 1.80 -11.09
N SER A 140 -4.67 2.77 -11.70
CA SER A 140 -4.22 3.42 -12.93
C SER A 140 -2.93 4.24 -12.78
N CYS A 141 -2.48 4.57 -11.57
CA CYS A 141 -1.20 5.25 -11.35
C CYS A 141 0.00 4.28 -11.37
N TYR A 142 -0.26 2.97 -11.34
CA TYR A 142 0.75 1.93 -11.22
C TYR A 142 0.91 1.10 -12.50
N THR A 143 2.00 0.34 -12.56
CA THR A 143 2.30 -0.56 -13.70
C THR A 143 1.34 -1.76 -13.75
N THR A 144 0.98 -2.30 -12.58
CA THR A 144 0.10 -3.46 -12.48
C THR A 144 -1.36 -3.11 -12.82
N PRO A 145 -2.06 -3.91 -13.65
CA PRO A 145 -3.48 -3.74 -13.90
C PRO A 145 -4.33 -3.88 -12.63
N PRO A 146 -5.56 -3.30 -12.59
CA PRO A 146 -6.45 -3.40 -11.43
C PRO A 146 -6.68 -4.82 -10.92
N SER A 147 -6.75 -5.80 -11.82
CA SER A 147 -6.94 -7.22 -11.48
C SER A 147 -5.79 -7.80 -10.64
N GLY A 148 -4.55 -7.35 -10.86
CA GLY A 148 -3.39 -7.81 -10.10
C GLY A 148 -3.39 -7.34 -8.65
N PHE A 149 -4.06 -6.22 -8.35
CA PHE A 149 -4.22 -5.74 -6.97
C PHE A 149 -5.27 -6.53 -6.17
N ARG A 150 -5.95 -7.51 -6.76
CA ARG A 150 -6.89 -8.40 -6.04
C ARG A 150 -6.22 -9.64 -5.44
N ILE A 151 -4.93 -9.87 -5.72
CA ILE A 151 -4.21 -11.08 -5.32
C ILE A 151 -3.86 -11.03 -3.84
N GLN A 152 -4.30 -12.03 -3.08
CA GLN A 152 -4.06 -12.14 -1.63
C GLN A 152 -2.80 -12.92 -1.28
N SER A 153 -2.35 -13.79 -2.18
CA SER A 153 -1.15 -14.57 -1.93
C SER A 153 0.11 -13.74 -2.19
N PHE A 154 1.01 -13.75 -1.22
CA PHE A 154 2.23 -12.94 -1.23
C PHE A 154 3.17 -13.28 -2.39
N ASN A 155 3.32 -14.56 -2.74
CA ASN A 155 4.23 -15.00 -3.80
C ASN A 155 3.73 -14.57 -5.19
N GLU A 156 2.44 -14.77 -5.44
CA GLU A 156 1.77 -14.51 -6.70
C GLU A 156 1.60 -13.02 -6.95
N ALA A 157 1.27 -12.23 -5.91
CA ALA A 157 1.23 -10.77 -6.01
C ALA A 157 2.61 -10.21 -6.39
N ASN A 158 3.68 -10.66 -5.73
CA ASN A 158 5.05 -10.25 -6.05
C ASN A 158 5.45 -10.61 -7.49
N TYR A 159 5.10 -11.81 -7.94
CA TYR A 159 5.34 -12.23 -9.32
C TYR A 159 4.64 -11.29 -10.32
N ILE A 160 3.36 -11.00 -10.12
CA ILE A 160 2.57 -10.16 -11.02
C ILE A 160 3.01 -8.70 -10.97
N HIS A 161 3.35 -8.16 -9.79
CA HIS A 161 3.91 -6.81 -9.69
C HIS A 161 5.25 -6.68 -10.43
N LEU A 162 6.13 -7.69 -10.34
CA LEU A 162 7.37 -7.75 -11.12
C LEU A 162 7.10 -7.83 -12.62
N LEU A 163 6.23 -8.75 -13.04
CA LEU A 163 5.88 -8.97 -14.45
C LEU A 163 5.51 -7.66 -15.17
N PHE A 164 4.55 -6.91 -14.60
CA PHE A 164 4.10 -5.65 -15.19
C PHE A 164 5.08 -4.50 -14.99
N ALA A 165 5.85 -4.46 -13.91
CA ALA A 165 6.88 -3.44 -13.74
C ALA A 165 8.03 -3.62 -14.74
N LEU A 166 8.41 -4.86 -15.04
CA LEU A 166 9.47 -5.16 -16.01
C LEU A 166 9.05 -4.85 -17.44
N LEU A 167 7.75 -4.92 -17.72
CA LEU A 167 7.18 -4.53 -19.01
C LEU A 167 7.37 -3.03 -19.31
N ASP A 168 7.30 -2.16 -18.28
CA ASP A 168 7.49 -0.71 -18.44
C ASP A 168 8.91 -0.25 -18.00
N PRO A 169 9.85 -0.02 -18.96
CA PRO A 169 11.18 0.49 -18.64
C PRO A 169 11.16 1.92 -18.06
N ASN A 170 10.05 2.64 -18.22
CA ASN A 170 9.89 3.99 -17.69
C ASN A 170 9.44 4.01 -16.24
N THR A 171 9.31 2.88 -15.55
CA THR A 171 8.96 2.87 -14.12
C THR A 171 9.91 3.75 -13.31
N GLY A 172 9.36 4.79 -12.66
CA GLY A 172 10.15 5.85 -12.02
C GLY A 172 10.23 5.78 -10.50
N VAL A 173 9.26 5.12 -9.88
CA VAL A 173 9.16 4.98 -8.43
C VAL A 173 8.78 3.56 -8.07
N PHE A 174 9.43 3.03 -7.05
CA PHE A 174 9.01 1.83 -6.35
C PHE A 174 8.39 2.23 -5.01
N CYS A 175 7.11 1.98 -4.87
CA CYS A 175 6.35 2.24 -3.65
C CYS A 175 6.15 0.94 -2.88
N GLY A 176 6.31 0.98 -1.57
CA GLY A 176 6.01 -0.14 -0.68
C GLY A 176 5.75 0.37 0.74
N THR A 177 5.12 -0.45 1.59
CA THR A 177 4.93 -0.05 3.00
C THR A 177 6.27 -0.05 3.74
N PHE A 178 7.08 -1.09 3.52
CA PHE A 178 8.39 -1.26 4.15
C PHE A 178 9.42 -1.67 3.12
N ILE A 179 10.68 -1.28 3.34
CA ILE A 179 11.79 -1.66 2.45
C ILE A 179 12.01 -3.18 2.40
N GLY A 180 11.67 -3.91 3.49
CA GLY A 180 11.73 -5.37 3.53
C GLY A 180 10.83 -6.05 2.50
N GLY A 181 9.70 -5.42 2.14
CA GLY A 181 8.84 -5.89 1.05
C GLY A 181 9.55 -5.76 -0.31
N ILE A 182 10.21 -4.64 -0.55
CA ILE A 182 11.00 -4.43 -1.78
C ILE A 182 12.20 -5.38 -1.85
N ASP A 183 12.92 -5.58 -0.75
CA ASP A 183 14.01 -6.56 -0.68
C ASP A 183 13.50 -7.97 -1.04
N THR A 184 12.37 -8.38 -0.48
CA THR A 184 11.74 -9.66 -0.79
C THR A 184 11.31 -9.75 -2.25
N LEU A 185 10.74 -8.67 -2.81
CA LEU A 185 10.39 -8.57 -4.23
C LEU A 185 11.62 -8.75 -5.13
N MET A 186 12.75 -8.12 -4.79
CA MET A 186 14.00 -8.24 -5.57
C MET A 186 14.61 -9.64 -5.47
N LYS A 187 14.58 -10.26 -4.27
CA LYS A 187 15.00 -11.66 -4.08
C LYS A 187 14.10 -12.63 -4.84
N LYS A 188 12.79 -12.35 -4.93
CA LYS A 188 11.86 -13.14 -5.74
C LYS A 188 12.22 -13.03 -7.22
N LEU A 189 12.55 -11.83 -7.70
CA LEU A 189 12.99 -11.64 -9.08
C LEU A 189 14.21 -12.49 -9.43
N GLU A 190 15.21 -12.58 -8.54
CA GLU A 190 16.36 -13.48 -8.73
C GLU A 190 15.98 -14.95 -8.95
N GLN A 191 14.92 -15.40 -8.31
CA GLN A 191 14.49 -16.81 -8.32
C GLN A 191 13.63 -17.17 -9.53
N CYS A 192 12.92 -16.20 -10.12
CA CYS A 192 11.91 -16.48 -11.14
C CYS A 192 11.97 -15.57 -12.36
N TRP A 193 13.09 -14.89 -12.61
CA TRP A 193 13.22 -14.01 -13.77
C TRP A 193 13.06 -14.77 -15.10
N GLU A 194 13.47 -16.03 -15.18
CA GLU A 194 13.32 -16.85 -16.40
C GLU A 194 11.85 -17.06 -16.77
N ASP A 195 11.03 -17.47 -15.79
CA ASP A 195 9.58 -17.62 -15.97
C ASP A 195 8.93 -16.27 -16.33
N ILE A 196 9.33 -15.17 -15.66
CA ILE A 196 8.78 -13.84 -15.94
C ILE A 196 9.13 -13.38 -17.37
N VAL A 197 10.36 -13.61 -17.82
CA VAL A 197 10.78 -13.21 -19.16
C VAL A 197 10.05 -14.03 -20.23
N ASP A 198 9.84 -15.33 -20.00
CA ASP A 198 9.05 -16.20 -20.89
C ASP A 198 7.59 -15.74 -20.98
N ASP A 199 6.99 -15.39 -19.84
CA ASP A 199 5.64 -14.83 -19.76
C ASP A 199 5.52 -13.48 -20.49
N ILE A 200 6.53 -12.61 -20.38
CA ILE A 200 6.59 -11.35 -21.14
C ILE A 200 6.71 -11.64 -22.64
N GLU A 201 7.54 -12.61 -23.04
CA GLU A 201 7.79 -12.96 -24.43
C GLU A 201 6.52 -13.41 -25.15
N HIS A 202 5.74 -14.28 -24.49
CA HIS A 202 4.57 -14.93 -25.07
C HIS A 202 3.23 -14.28 -24.70
N GLY A 203 3.23 -13.33 -23.76
CA GLY A 203 2.01 -12.69 -23.27
C GLY A 203 1.13 -13.62 -22.44
N THR A 204 1.74 -14.58 -21.76
CA THR A 204 1.07 -15.58 -20.92
C THR A 204 1.46 -15.41 -19.46
N ILE A 205 0.80 -16.14 -18.56
CA ILE A 205 1.28 -16.29 -17.19
C ILE A 205 1.55 -17.77 -16.93
N THR A 206 2.69 -18.09 -16.33
CA THR A 206 3.04 -19.49 -16.03
C THR A 206 1.98 -20.17 -15.15
N GLU A 207 1.76 -21.46 -15.36
CA GLU A 207 0.84 -22.28 -14.55
C GLU A 207 1.28 -22.40 -13.09
N LYS A 208 2.54 -22.08 -12.77
CA LYS A 208 3.04 -22.06 -11.39
C LYS A 208 2.35 -20.97 -10.54
N VAL A 209 1.86 -19.90 -11.18
CA VAL A 209 1.15 -18.81 -10.49
C VAL A 209 -0.33 -19.16 -10.39
N LYS A 210 -0.83 -19.31 -9.17
CA LYS A 210 -2.21 -19.68 -8.90
C LYS A 210 -3.02 -18.49 -8.44
N PHE A 211 -4.25 -18.38 -8.94
CA PHE A 211 -5.18 -17.32 -8.59
C PHE A 211 -6.43 -17.93 -7.98
N ASP A 212 -6.99 -17.26 -6.97
CA ASP A 212 -8.23 -17.69 -6.33
C ASP A 212 -9.45 -17.40 -7.21
N ASP A 213 -9.39 -16.33 -8.01
CA ASP A 213 -10.46 -15.91 -8.93
C ASP A 213 -10.07 -16.19 -10.38
N ALA A 214 -10.98 -16.82 -11.12
CA ALA A 214 -10.73 -17.31 -12.47
C ALA A 214 -10.56 -16.18 -13.49
N ASP A 215 -11.12 -15.00 -13.22
CA ASP A 215 -11.05 -13.84 -14.11
C ASP A 215 -9.73 -13.07 -14.03
N ILE A 216 -8.97 -13.22 -12.94
CA ILE A 216 -7.70 -12.51 -12.73
C ILE A 216 -6.72 -12.86 -13.84
N ARG A 217 -6.53 -14.17 -14.11
CA ARG A 217 -5.59 -14.66 -15.11
C ARG A 217 -5.90 -14.09 -16.49
N SER A 218 -7.12 -14.28 -16.98
CA SER A 218 -7.52 -13.83 -18.30
C SER A 218 -7.42 -12.30 -18.45
N SER A 219 -7.77 -11.54 -17.39
CA SER A 219 -7.61 -10.09 -17.37
C SER A 219 -6.15 -9.65 -17.46
N LEU A 220 -5.24 -10.33 -16.74
CA LEU A 220 -3.81 -10.00 -16.77
C LEU A 220 -3.16 -10.40 -18.09
N GLU A 221 -3.47 -11.58 -18.62
CA GLU A 221 -2.96 -12.02 -19.94
C GLU A 221 -3.48 -11.11 -21.08
N GLN A 222 -4.74 -10.65 -20.99
CA GLN A 222 -5.24 -9.63 -21.90
C GLN A 222 -4.44 -8.32 -21.81
N ALA A 223 -4.03 -7.92 -20.60
CA ALA A 223 -3.21 -6.72 -20.40
C ALA A 223 -1.75 -6.89 -20.88
N LEU A 224 -1.25 -8.12 -21.04
CA LEU A 224 0.06 -8.41 -21.65
C LEU A 224 0.05 -8.34 -23.19
N GLY A 225 -1.11 -8.16 -23.81
CA GLY A 225 -1.19 -7.73 -25.21
C GLY A 225 -0.54 -8.64 -26.26
N GLY A 226 -0.51 -9.96 -26.04
CA GLY A 226 0.00 -10.94 -27.01
C GLY A 226 1.52 -11.13 -27.02
N GLY A 227 2.24 -10.55 -26.05
CA GLY A 227 3.66 -10.78 -25.84
C GLY A 227 4.59 -9.68 -26.38
N HIS A 228 5.78 -9.61 -25.81
CA HIS A 228 6.75 -8.55 -25.99
C HIS A 228 8.18 -9.12 -26.16
N PRO A 229 8.45 -9.85 -27.26
CA PRO A 229 9.71 -10.58 -27.45
C PRO A 229 10.95 -9.69 -27.44
N GLU A 230 10.88 -8.46 -27.96
CA GLU A 230 12.00 -7.52 -27.91
C GLU A 230 12.37 -7.15 -26.47
N ARG A 231 11.35 -6.86 -25.65
CA ARG A 231 11.54 -6.53 -24.23
C ARG A 231 12.03 -7.75 -23.45
N ALA A 232 11.47 -8.93 -23.70
CA ALA A 232 11.93 -10.17 -23.08
C ALA A 232 13.41 -10.46 -23.41
N GLY A 233 13.81 -10.32 -24.68
CA GLY A 233 15.19 -10.48 -25.10
C GLY A 233 16.15 -9.47 -24.46
N GLU A 234 15.71 -8.22 -24.28
CA GLU A 234 16.48 -7.21 -23.52
C GLU A 234 16.67 -7.62 -22.06
N LEU A 235 15.58 -7.98 -21.38
CA LEU A 235 15.59 -8.38 -19.98
C LEU A 235 16.50 -9.59 -19.74
N ARG A 236 16.38 -10.63 -20.58
CA ARG A 236 17.22 -11.84 -20.54
C ARG A 236 18.71 -11.48 -20.53
N ARG A 237 19.15 -10.65 -21.48
CA ARG A 237 20.54 -10.17 -21.55
C ARG A 237 20.99 -9.38 -20.32
N GLN A 238 20.08 -8.69 -19.61
CA GLN A 238 20.43 -7.96 -18.40
C GLN A 238 20.49 -8.85 -17.15
N PHE A 239 19.64 -9.88 -17.07
CA PHE A 239 19.62 -10.83 -15.96
C PHE A 239 20.77 -11.83 -16.02
N GLU A 240 21.18 -12.28 -17.21
CA GLU A 240 22.36 -13.16 -17.39
C GLU A 240 23.67 -12.53 -16.89
N LYS A 241 23.74 -11.19 -16.78
CA LYS A 241 24.89 -10.46 -16.21
C LYS A 241 24.92 -10.47 -14.68
N GLY A 242 23.94 -11.09 -14.02
CA GLY A 242 23.76 -11.10 -12.57
C GLY A 242 22.98 -9.89 -12.05
N PHE A 243 22.75 -9.81 -10.74
CA PHE A 243 21.79 -8.86 -10.16
C PHE A 243 22.39 -7.57 -9.57
N ASN A 244 23.72 -7.46 -9.55
CA ASN A 244 24.38 -6.26 -9.04
C ASN A 244 24.04 -5.04 -9.90
N GLY A 245 23.42 -4.00 -9.33
CA GLY A 245 22.97 -2.81 -10.07
C GLY A 245 21.82 -3.05 -11.06
N ILE A 246 21.07 -4.16 -10.92
CA ILE A 246 20.01 -4.54 -11.87
C ILE A 246 18.93 -3.46 -12.02
N MET A 247 18.61 -2.73 -10.95
CA MET A 247 17.53 -1.73 -10.97
C MET A 247 17.80 -0.66 -12.02
N LYS A 248 19.04 -0.20 -12.15
CA LYS A 248 19.43 0.79 -13.16
C LYS A 248 19.35 0.23 -14.58
N ARG A 249 19.73 -1.04 -14.76
CA ARG A 249 19.80 -1.66 -16.09
C ARG A 249 18.43 -1.96 -16.67
N VAL A 250 17.46 -2.28 -15.81
CA VAL A 250 16.11 -2.67 -16.24
C VAL A 250 15.12 -1.51 -16.16
N TRP A 251 15.31 -0.60 -15.19
CA TRP A 251 14.53 0.62 -15.03
C TRP A 251 15.44 1.85 -15.09
N PRO A 252 15.84 2.27 -16.30
CA PRO A 252 16.73 3.41 -16.50
C PRO A 252 16.11 4.76 -16.09
N ASN A 253 14.83 4.80 -15.68
CA ASN A 253 14.18 6.01 -15.14
C ASN A 253 13.81 5.90 -13.65
N LEU A 254 14.19 4.84 -12.95
CA LEU A 254 13.92 4.69 -11.52
C LEU A 254 14.74 5.68 -10.69
N GLU A 255 14.10 6.63 -10.01
CA GLU A 255 14.76 7.64 -9.18
C GLU A 255 14.49 7.47 -7.68
N VAL A 256 13.34 6.89 -7.33
CA VAL A 256 12.86 6.88 -5.94
C VAL A 256 12.38 5.50 -5.51
N LEU A 257 12.72 5.16 -4.27
CA LEU A 257 12.08 4.14 -3.46
C LEU A 257 11.31 4.83 -2.34
N ALA A 258 9.99 4.72 -2.36
CA ALA A 258 9.11 5.25 -1.31
C ALA A 258 8.67 4.10 -0.40
N ALA A 259 9.37 3.92 0.72
CA ALA A 259 9.12 2.85 1.69
C ALA A 259 9.77 3.16 3.04
N VAL A 260 9.15 2.70 4.13
CA VAL A 260 9.70 2.85 5.47
C VAL A 260 10.85 1.86 5.70
N ASP A 261 12.02 2.35 6.14
CA ASP A 261 13.13 1.49 6.56
C ASP A 261 13.17 1.35 8.09
N ASN A 262 12.29 0.48 8.60
CA ASN A 262 12.20 0.21 10.03
C ASN A 262 13.28 -0.75 10.56
N THR A 263 14.02 -1.42 9.66
CA THR A 263 15.03 -2.44 10.01
C THR A 263 16.46 -2.01 9.69
N GLY A 264 16.66 -0.88 9.01
CA GLY A 264 17.96 -0.35 8.62
C GLY A 264 18.62 -1.12 7.46
N ILE A 265 17.84 -1.79 6.61
CA ILE A 265 18.38 -2.69 5.56
C ILE A 265 18.59 -1.99 4.21
N TRP A 266 18.20 -0.73 4.08
CA TRP A 266 18.36 0.01 2.83
C TRP A 266 19.81 0.02 2.29
N PRO A 267 20.88 0.19 3.10
CA PRO A 267 22.25 0.14 2.60
C PRO A 267 22.59 -1.14 1.84
N ASP A 268 22.11 -2.30 2.32
CA ASP A 268 22.37 -3.61 1.71
C ASP A 268 21.61 -3.78 0.40
N VAL A 269 20.31 -3.43 0.41
CA VAL A 269 19.46 -3.42 -0.79
C VAL A 269 20.05 -2.49 -1.86
N LYS A 270 20.52 -1.32 -1.43
CA LYS A 270 21.13 -0.32 -2.32
C LYS A 270 22.44 -0.84 -2.92
N ALA A 271 23.33 -1.38 -2.08
CA ALA A 271 24.62 -1.91 -2.51
C ALA A 271 24.48 -3.03 -3.54
N LYS A 272 23.50 -3.93 -3.34
CA LYS A 272 23.24 -5.02 -4.28
C LYS A 272 22.50 -4.54 -5.52
N TYR A 273 21.29 -4.00 -5.40
CA TYR A 273 20.40 -3.83 -6.56
C TYR A 273 20.47 -2.45 -7.22
N ALA A 274 20.84 -1.41 -6.48
CA ALA A 274 20.81 0.00 -6.91
C ALA A 274 22.19 0.59 -7.22
N GLU A 275 23.23 -0.24 -7.28
CA GLU A 275 24.60 0.20 -7.57
C GLU A 275 24.66 0.99 -8.90
N GLY A 276 25.47 2.06 -8.91
CA GLY A 276 25.69 2.88 -10.10
C GLY A 276 24.58 3.91 -10.38
N ARG A 277 23.60 4.09 -9.48
CA ARG A 277 22.60 5.16 -9.53
C ARG A 277 22.35 5.77 -8.15
N GLN A 278 22.10 7.08 -8.12
CA GLN A 278 21.56 7.73 -6.92
C GLN A 278 20.04 7.51 -6.86
N ILE A 279 19.61 6.37 -6.34
CA ILE A 279 18.21 6.16 -5.95
C ILE A 279 18.02 6.73 -4.55
N ARG A 280 16.99 7.57 -4.37
CA ARG A 280 16.62 8.17 -3.08
C ARG A 280 15.62 7.27 -2.38
N LEU A 281 15.87 6.98 -1.10
CA LEU A 281 14.86 6.40 -0.23
C LEU A 281 14.08 7.56 0.41
N ILE A 282 12.76 7.53 0.28
CA ILE A 282 11.83 8.40 1.00
C ILE A 282 11.06 7.50 1.97
N SER A 283 11.24 7.77 3.26
CA SER A 283 10.60 7.06 4.37
C SER A 283 9.67 7.99 5.15
#